data_AF-A0A7C5MS24-F1
#
_entry.id   AF-A0A7C5MS24-F1
#
_cell.length_a   1.000
_cell.length_b   1.000
_cell.length_c   1.000
_cell.angle_alpha   90.00
_cell.angle_beta   90.00
_cell.angle_gamma   90.00
#
_symmetry.space_group_name_H-M   'P 1'
#
loop_
_entity.id
_entity.type
_entity.pdbx_description
1 polymer ?
#
loop_
_entity_poly.entity_id
_entity_poly.type
_entity_poly.pdbx_seq_one_letter_code
_entity_poly.pdbx_strand_id
1 'polypeptide(L)'
;MIVVYEKKTNKFVGMAPQIFDNGEMRDFTLEELYPDLDAKKHGSFTIDDSPKYVQQPDHWQFKLDKKGVPIGIEHKPTLSLKITTDLEDTDGDGMPELKADGVSKAKLKVQVYDGLKLKKTNAKIKLSTTGGRLDARIFDLKNQNQFTASLQSTTETITITVTASAEGMHADSLTFELMP
;
A
#
# COMPACT_ATOMS: atom_id res chain seq x y z
N MET A 1 9.89 0.98 22.86
CA MET A 1 10.48 2.13 22.14
C MET A 1 9.44 3.21 21.97
N ILE A 2 9.81 4.46 22.20
CA ILE A 2 8.95 5.62 22.03
C ILE A 2 9.27 6.24 20.68
N VAL A 3 8.25 6.49 19.86
CA VAL A 3 8.42 7.15 18.56
C VAL A 3 7.75 8.51 18.60
N VAL A 4 8.45 9.53 18.09
CA VAL A 4 8.01 10.92 18.02
C VAL A 4 7.80 11.34 16.56
N TYR A 5 6.68 11.98 16.27
CA TYR A 5 6.28 12.38 14.92
C TYR A 5 5.62 13.76 14.90
N GLU A 6 5.63 14.40 13.73
CA GLU A 6 4.89 15.64 13.47
C GLU A 6 3.43 15.30 13.15
N LYS A 7 2.48 15.81 13.94
CA LYS A 7 1.04 15.50 13.84
C LYS A 7 0.42 15.88 12.50
N LYS A 8 0.90 16.97 11.89
CA LYS A 8 0.32 17.47 10.63
C LYS A 8 0.69 16.61 9.43
N THR A 9 1.94 16.14 9.39
CA THR A 9 2.51 15.46 8.21
C THR A 9 2.72 13.97 8.42
N ASN A 10 2.56 13.48 9.65
CA ASN A 10 2.94 12.14 10.08
C ASN A 10 4.41 11.81 9.78
N LYS A 11 5.30 12.82 9.70
CA LYS A 11 6.73 12.60 9.51
C LYS A 11 7.40 12.19 10.80
N PHE A 12 8.32 11.24 10.69
CA PHE A 12 9.17 10.80 11.79
C PHE A 12 10.12 11.94 12.20
N VAL A 13 10.19 12.21 13.50
CA VAL A 13 11.05 13.26 14.08
C VAL A 13 12.16 12.65 14.92
N GLY A 14 11.86 11.59 15.68
CA GLY A 14 12.86 10.94 16.54
C GLY A 14 12.33 9.69 17.22
N MET A 15 13.24 8.99 17.91
CA MET A 15 12.91 7.83 18.73
C MET A 15 13.66 7.89 20.05
N ALA A 16 13.05 7.32 21.09
CA ALA A 16 13.66 7.20 22.42
C ALA A 16 13.42 5.78 22.96
N PRO A 17 14.32 5.25 23.83
CA PRO A 17 14.01 4.05 24.61
C PRO A 17 12.83 4.30 25.56
N GLN A 18 12.22 3.24 26.08
CA GLN A 18 11.24 3.37 27.17
C GLN A 18 11.94 3.96 28.42
N ILE A 19 11.20 4.75 29.19
CA ILE A 19 11.71 5.37 30.42
C ILE A 19 11.46 4.45 31.60
N PHE A 20 12.48 4.28 32.44
CA PHE A 20 12.43 3.51 33.67
C PHE A 20 12.88 4.38 34.84
N ASP A 21 12.12 4.36 35.92
CA ASP A 21 12.54 4.91 37.22
C ASP A 21 12.66 3.75 38.22
N ASN A 22 13.80 3.65 38.89
CA ASN A 22 14.06 2.60 39.90
C ASN A 22 13.81 1.16 39.42
N GLY A 23 14.00 0.89 38.12
CA GLY A 23 13.81 -0.43 37.52
C GLY A 23 12.37 -0.75 37.11
N GLU A 24 11.43 0.17 37.33
CA GLU A 24 10.04 0.05 36.86
C GLU A 24 9.81 0.97 35.66
N MET A 25 9.10 0.45 34.65
CA MET A 25 8.72 1.25 33.48
C MET A 25 7.67 2.28 33.89
N ARG A 26 7.80 3.51 33.40
CA ARG A 26 6.83 4.57 33.66
C ARG A 26 6.41 5.34 32.42
N ASP A 27 5.33 6.09 32.57
CA ASP A 27 4.87 7.03 31.57
C ASP A 27 5.85 8.20 31.39
N PHE A 28 5.80 8.81 30.21
CA PHE A 28 6.67 9.89 29.79
C PHE A 28 5.85 11.06 29.25
N THR A 29 6.47 12.24 29.20
CA THR A 29 5.94 13.39 28.46
C THR A 29 6.82 13.71 27.26
N LEU A 30 6.26 14.40 26.26
CA LEU A 30 7.04 14.77 25.08
C LEU A 30 8.11 15.80 25.44
N GLU A 31 7.75 16.73 26.33
CA GLU A 31 8.60 17.80 26.83
C GLU A 31 9.81 17.27 27.60
N GLU A 32 9.65 16.13 28.31
CA GLU A 32 10.74 15.45 28.97
C GLU A 32 11.75 14.84 27.97
N LEU A 33 11.24 14.20 26.92
CA LEU A 33 12.09 13.51 25.95
C LEU A 33 12.71 14.47 24.92
N TYR A 34 11.98 15.52 24.56
CA TYR A 34 12.32 16.48 23.51
C TYR A 34 11.87 17.89 23.93
N PRO A 35 12.62 18.57 24.82
CA PRO A 35 12.21 19.83 25.44
C PRO A 35 12.02 20.98 24.44
N ASP A 36 12.65 20.88 23.26
CA ASP A 36 12.57 21.90 22.21
C ASP A 36 11.38 21.68 21.25
N LEU A 37 10.63 20.58 21.39
CA LEU A 37 9.50 20.29 20.51
C LEU A 37 8.18 20.83 21.06
N ASP A 38 7.43 21.49 20.18
CA ASP A 38 6.06 21.93 20.48
C ASP A 38 5.10 20.73 20.50
N ALA A 39 4.64 20.34 21.69
CA ALA A 39 3.72 19.23 21.90
C ALA A 39 2.35 19.42 21.24
N LYS A 40 1.98 20.65 20.81
CA LYS A 40 0.78 20.86 19.98
C LYS A 40 0.99 20.38 18.55
N LYS A 41 2.22 20.46 18.04
CA LYS A 41 2.60 20.06 16.67
C LYS A 41 3.11 18.63 16.58
N HIS A 42 3.57 18.06 17.70
CA HIS A 42 4.19 16.75 17.75
C HIS A 42 3.41 15.79 18.64
N GLY A 43 3.48 14.51 18.32
CA GLY A 43 2.87 13.42 19.07
C GLY A 43 3.86 12.29 19.31
N SER A 44 3.51 11.40 20.20
CA SER A 44 4.31 10.22 20.53
C SER A 44 3.44 8.99 20.74
N PHE A 45 4.00 7.81 20.48
CA PHE A 45 3.39 6.54 20.86
C PHE A 45 4.47 5.51 21.22
N THR A 46 4.09 4.50 21.99
CA THR A 46 4.98 3.42 22.43
C THR A 46 4.80 2.20 21.54
N ILE A 47 5.90 1.55 21.22
CA ILE A 47 5.98 0.25 20.55
C ILE A 47 6.66 -0.72 21.52
N ASP A 48 5.91 -1.71 22.00
CA ASP A 48 6.40 -2.67 23.00
C ASP A 48 7.50 -3.57 22.43
N ASP A 49 7.32 -4.05 21.20
CA ASP A 49 8.32 -4.82 20.46
C ASP A 49 9.27 -3.87 19.71
N SER A 50 10.18 -3.23 20.45
CA SER A 50 11.23 -2.41 19.86
C SER A 50 12.11 -3.25 18.92
N PRO A 51 12.19 -2.95 17.60
CA PRO A 51 13.25 -3.51 16.78
C PRO A 51 14.55 -2.89 17.26
N LYS A 52 15.34 -3.64 18.03
CA LYS A 52 16.64 -3.24 18.61
C LYS A 52 17.71 -2.85 17.56
N TYR A 53 17.35 -2.68 16.29
CA TYR A 53 18.25 -2.60 15.13
C TYR A 53 17.85 -1.55 14.07
N VAL A 54 17.33 -0.38 14.46
CA VAL A 54 17.13 0.70 13.47
C VAL A 54 18.47 1.38 13.15
N GLN A 55 19.29 0.72 12.32
CA GLN A 55 20.42 1.36 11.64
C GLN A 55 20.04 1.87 10.23
N GLN A 56 18.82 1.61 9.74
CA GLN A 56 18.38 2.00 8.39
C GLN A 56 16.90 2.42 8.36
N PRO A 57 16.59 3.71 8.58
CA PRO A 57 15.21 4.22 8.56
C PRO A 57 14.53 4.13 7.18
N ASP A 58 15.28 3.91 6.10
CA ASP A 58 14.73 3.89 4.74
C ASP A 58 13.84 2.68 4.43
N HIS A 59 13.94 1.61 5.21
CA HIS A 59 13.16 0.37 5.02
C HIS A 59 11.92 0.30 5.92
N TRP A 60 11.61 1.33 6.70
CA TRP A 60 10.51 1.34 7.66
C TRP A 60 9.55 2.50 7.40
N GLN A 61 8.26 2.29 7.66
CA GLN A 61 7.21 3.31 7.60
C GLN A 61 6.28 3.20 8.82
N PHE A 62 5.49 4.23 9.08
CA PHE A 62 4.44 4.15 10.10
C PHE A 62 3.33 3.19 9.66
N LYS A 63 2.95 2.28 10.55
CA LYS A 63 1.71 1.53 10.42
C LYS A 63 0.57 2.42 10.94
N LEU A 64 -0.39 2.74 10.07
CA LEU A 64 -1.54 3.56 10.42
C LEU A 64 -2.78 2.68 10.66
N ASP A 65 -3.68 3.13 11.54
CA ASP A 65 -5.01 2.56 11.68
C ASP A 65 -5.96 3.06 10.56
N LYS A 66 -7.21 2.60 10.58
CA LYS A 66 -8.23 2.98 9.57
C LYS A 66 -8.57 4.46 9.56
N LYS A 67 -8.18 5.23 10.59
CA LYS A 67 -8.40 6.67 10.72
C LYS A 67 -7.13 7.47 10.40
N GLY A 68 -6.04 6.80 9.98
CA GLY A 68 -4.77 7.43 9.69
C GLY A 68 -3.91 7.71 10.93
N VAL A 69 -4.24 7.13 12.09
CA VAL A 69 -3.48 7.30 13.32
C VAL A 69 -2.32 6.29 13.35
N PRO A 70 -1.07 6.72 13.58
CA PRO A 70 0.05 5.81 13.77
C PRO A 70 -0.15 4.88 14.97
N ILE A 71 -0.03 3.58 14.75
CA ILE A 71 -0.15 2.52 15.76
C ILE A 71 1.10 1.63 15.84
N GLY A 72 2.12 1.90 15.03
CA GLY A 72 3.32 1.10 14.96
C GLY A 72 4.27 1.57 13.87
N ILE A 73 5.35 0.81 13.67
CA ILE A 73 6.18 0.89 12.46
C ILE A 73 6.16 -0.49 11.80
N GLU A 74 6.19 -0.50 10.47
CA GLU A 74 6.27 -1.70 9.65
C GLU A 74 7.34 -1.53 8.58
N HIS A 75 7.82 -2.63 8.00
CA HIS A 75 8.68 -2.54 6.83
C HIS A 75 7.94 -1.80 5.70
N LYS A 76 8.61 -0.85 5.04
CA LYS A 76 8.16 -0.34 3.75
C LYS A 76 7.94 -1.55 2.83
N PRO A 77 6.84 -1.58 2.08
CA PRO A 77 6.61 -2.62 1.08
C PRO A 77 7.82 -2.76 0.15
N THR A 78 8.54 -3.88 0.23
CA THR A 78 9.59 -4.20 -0.75
C THR A 78 8.99 -4.86 -1.99
N LEU A 79 7.79 -5.40 -1.83
CA LEU A 79 7.03 -6.05 -2.89
C LEU A 79 6.10 -5.05 -3.56
N SER A 80 6.10 -5.07 -4.89
CA SER A 80 5.20 -4.28 -5.72
C SER A 80 4.30 -5.18 -6.54
N LEU A 81 3.08 -4.73 -6.77
CA LEU A 81 2.20 -5.30 -7.77
C LEU A 81 2.47 -4.61 -9.10
N LYS A 82 2.29 -5.36 -10.19
CA LYS A 82 2.17 -4.80 -11.53
C LYS A 82 0.95 -5.39 -12.19
N ILE A 83 0.03 -4.56 -12.65
CA ILE A 83 -1.13 -4.95 -13.44
C ILE A 83 -0.90 -4.61 -14.90
N THR A 84 -1.11 -5.58 -15.78
CA THR A 84 -1.01 -5.41 -17.24
C THR A 84 -2.19 -6.06 -17.93
N THR A 85 -2.41 -5.71 -19.20
CA THR A 85 -3.38 -6.34 -20.07
C THR A 85 -2.74 -6.75 -21.39
N ASP A 86 -3.45 -7.57 -22.17
CA ASP A 86 -3.11 -7.95 -23.54
C ASP A 86 -3.76 -7.05 -24.60
N LEU A 87 -4.60 -6.10 -24.18
CA LEU A 87 -5.18 -5.09 -25.06
C LEU A 87 -4.15 -4.06 -25.51
N GLU A 88 -4.33 -3.58 -26.74
CA GLU A 88 -3.48 -2.58 -27.36
C GLU A 88 -3.98 -1.16 -27.04
N ASP A 89 -3.05 -0.22 -27.02
CA ASP A 89 -3.28 1.22 -27.03
C ASP A 89 -3.08 1.64 -28.50
N THR A 90 -4.17 1.90 -29.22
CA THR A 90 -4.11 2.09 -30.68
C THR A 90 -3.98 3.55 -31.09
N ASP A 91 -4.30 4.48 -30.19
CA ASP A 91 -4.19 5.92 -30.43
C ASP A 91 -2.99 6.60 -29.73
N GLY A 92 -2.29 5.87 -28.85
CA GLY A 92 -1.03 6.25 -28.23
C GLY A 92 -1.17 7.14 -26.99
N ASP A 93 -2.35 7.17 -26.36
CA ASP A 93 -2.61 7.96 -25.15
C ASP A 93 -2.12 7.30 -23.85
N GLY A 94 -1.64 6.05 -23.93
CA GLY A 94 -1.16 5.24 -22.81
C GLY A 94 -2.24 4.39 -22.14
N MET A 95 -3.46 4.33 -22.68
CA MET A 95 -4.58 3.55 -22.15
C MET A 95 -4.97 2.43 -23.13
N PRO A 96 -4.92 1.17 -22.71
CA PRO A 96 -5.43 0.08 -23.53
C PRO A 96 -6.92 0.23 -23.81
N GLU A 97 -7.32 -0.05 -25.04
CA GLU A 97 -8.69 0.13 -25.50
C GLU A 97 -9.52 -1.15 -25.36
N LEU A 98 -10.73 -1.02 -24.79
CA LEU A 98 -11.70 -2.10 -24.65
C LEU A 98 -13.04 -1.67 -25.24
N LYS A 99 -13.72 -2.54 -25.99
CA LYS A 99 -15.03 -2.19 -26.54
C LYS A 99 -16.12 -2.04 -25.47
N ALA A 100 -16.87 -0.95 -25.55
CA ALA A 100 -18.00 -0.55 -24.71
C ALA A 100 -19.31 -1.26 -25.10
N ASP A 101 -19.29 -2.58 -25.24
CA ASP A 101 -20.45 -3.38 -25.66
C ASP A 101 -21.10 -4.19 -24.52
N GLY A 102 -20.59 -4.05 -23.29
CA GLY A 102 -21.05 -4.79 -22.13
C GLY A 102 -20.70 -6.28 -22.11
N VAL A 103 -19.97 -6.81 -23.11
CA VAL A 103 -19.66 -8.25 -23.24
C VAL A 103 -18.19 -8.53 -23.51
N SER A 104 -17.48 -7.57 -24.10
CA SER A 104 -16.05 -7.62 -24.35
C SER A 104 -15.28 -7.73 -23.03
N LYS A 105 -14.16 -8.46 -23.08
CA LYS A 105 -13.36 -8.77 -21.90
C LYS A 105 -11.89 -8.44 -22.13
N ALA A 106 -11.31 -7.71 -21.20
CA ALA A 106 -9.86 -7.57 -21.08
C ALA A 106 -9.31 -8.68 -20.18
N LYS A 107 -8.21 -9.31 -20.59
CA LYS A 107 -7.47 -10.19 -19.69
C LYS A 107 -6.49 -9.35 -18.90
N LEU A 108 -6.61 -9.42 -17.58
CA LEU A 108 -5.72 -8.78 -16.64
C LEU A 108 -4.69 -9.79 -16.16
N LYS A 109 -3.42 -9.41 -16.18
CA LYS A 109 -2.34 -10.15 -15.54
C LYS A 109 -1.79 -9.30 -14.41
N VAL A 110 -1.85 -9.83 -13.20
CA VAL A 110 -1.26 -9.17 -12.02
C VAL A 110 -0.06 -9.98 -11.57
N GLN A 111 1.07 -9.33 -11.40
CA GLN A 111 2.34 -9.94 -11.06
C GLN A 111 2.92 -9.30 -9.80
N VAL A 112 3.65 -10.08 -9.02
CA VAL A 112 4.33 -9.63 -7.81
C VAL A 112 5.82 -9.53 -8.07
N TYR A 113 6.39 -8.37 -7.77
CA TYR A 113 7.79 -8.04 -8.00
C TYR A 113 8.51 -7.70 -6.69
N ASP A 114 9.76 -8.13 -6.58
CA ASP A 114 10.75 -7.69 -5.61
C ASP A 114 11.84 -6.96 -6.39
N GLY A 115 11.75 -5.62 -6.43
CA GLY A 115 12.45 -4.80 -7.42
C GLY A 115 12.05 -5.18 -8.85
N LEU A 116 12.99 -5.68 -9.65
CA LEU A 116 12.75 -6.11 -11.03
C LEU A 116 12.49 -7.62 -11.18
N LYS A 117 12.52 -8.39 -10.09
CA LYS A 117 12.41 -9.85 -10.12
C LYS A 117 11.02 -10.30 -9.72
N LEU A 118 10.44 -11.24 -10.46
CA LEU A 118 9.18 -11.87 -10.06
C LEU A 118 9.36 -12.67 -8.76
N LYS A 119 8.43 -12.49 -7.81
CA LYS A 119 8.51 -13.08 -6.48
C LYS A 119 7.25 -13.90 -6.17
N LYS A 120 7.45 -15.17 -5.79
CA LYS A 120 6.36 -16.02 -5.28
C LYS A 120 5.94 -15.58 -3.88
N THR A 121 4.64 -15.61 -3.61
CA THR A 121 4.06 -15.19 -2.32
C THR A 121 2.76 -15.94 -2.01
N ASN A 122 2.33 -15.88 -0.75
CA ASN A 122 1.01 -16.35 -0.28
C ASN A 122 0.03 -15.19 -0.05
N ALA A 123 0.34 -13.99 -0.59
CA ALA A 123 -0.47 -12.81 -0.39
C ALA A 123 -1.89 -12.96 -0.98
N LYS A 124 -2.83 -12.30 -0.30
CA LYS A 124 -4.20 -12.11 -0.76
C LYS A 124 -4.28 -10.80 -1.54
N ILE A 125 -4.40 -10.90 -2.86
CA ILE A 125 -4.53 -9.73 -3.73
C ILE A 125 -6.00 -9.36 -3.87
N LYS A 126 -6.30 -8.07 -3.76
CA LYS A 126 -7.61 -7.48 -3.97
C LYS A 126 -7.60 -6.61 -5.22
N LEU A 127 -8.57 -6.85 -6.09
CA LEU A 127 -8.89 -6.01 -7.24
C LEU A 127 -10.12 -5.16 -6.96
N SER A 128 -10.05 -3.90 -7.40
CA SER A 128 -11.18 -2.97 -7.42
C SER A 128 -11.22 -2.26 -8.77
N THR A 129 -12.41 -1.84 -9.19
CA THR A 129 -12.60 -1.17 -10.48
C THR A 129 -13.58 0.00 -10.32
N THR A 130 -13.38 1.08 -11.07
CA THR A 130 -14.32 2.23 -11.12
C THR A 130 -15.54 1.96 -12.00
N GLY A 131 -15.41 1.04 -12.97
CA GLY A 131 -16.48 0.62 -13.88
C GLY A 131 -16.27 -0.81 -14.38
N GLY A 132 -17.25 -1.35 -15.10
CA GLY A 132 -17.21 -2.72 -15.59
C GLY A 132 -17.36 -3.78 -14.49
N ARG A 133 -17.14 -5.04 -14.85
CA ARG A 133 -17.28 -6.18 -13.93
C ARG A 133 -16.05 -7.08 -13.95
N LEU A 134 -15.42 -7.21 -12.79
CA LEU A 134 -14.36 -8.19 -12.55
C LEU A 134 -14.96 -9.59 -12.28
N ASP A 135 -14.37 -10.62 -12.87
CA ASP A 135 -14.70 -12.02 -12.58
C ASP A 135 -14.23 -12.48 -11.19
N ALA A 136 -13.13 -11.90 -10.70
CA ALA A 136 -12.60 -12.09 -9.37
C ALA A 136 -12.17 -10.76 -8.74
N ARG A 137 -12.57 -10.54 -7.48
CA ARG A 137 -12.18 -9.34 -6.70
C ARG A 137 -11.11 -9.63 -5.65
N ILE A 138 -10.93 -10.89 -5.29
CA ILE A 138 -9.96 -11.32 -4.28
C ILE A 138 -9.34 -12.63 -4.78
N PHE A 139 -8.02 -12.74 -4.70
CA PHE A 139 -7.27 -13.93 -5.12
C PHE A 139 -6.16 -14.25 -4.12
N ASP A 140 -6.06 -15.52 -3.72
CA ASP A 140 -4.96 -16.01 -2.87
C ASP A 140 -3.88 -16.64 -3.76
N LEU A 141 -2.68 -16.05 -3.81
CA LEU A 141 -1.62 -16.48 -4.72
C LEU A 141 -1.04 -17.86 -4.39
N LYS A 142 -1.19 -18.40 -3.17
CA LYS A 142 -0.77 -19.77 -2.78
C LYS A 142 0.61 -20.19 -3.35
N ASN A 143 1.66 -19.42 -3.06
CA ASN A 143 3.03 -19.60 -3.51
C ASN A 143 3.23 -19.41 -5.04
N GLN A 144 2.39 -18.58 -5.65
CA GLN A 144 2.54 -18.10 -7.02
C GLN A 144 3.01 -16.64 -7.00
N ASN A 145 3.50 -16.18 -8.15
CA ASN A 145 3.99 -14.81 -8.36
C ASN A 145 3.08 -13.99 -9.28
N GLN A 146 2.00 -14.59 -9.77
CA GLN A 146 1.07 -13.96 -10.68
C GLN A 146 -0.29 -14.62 -10.61
N PHE A 147 -1.33 -13.88 -10.99
CA PHE A 147 -2.63 -14.43 -11.31
C PHE A 147 -3.24 -13.69 -12.49
N THR A 148 -4.27 -14.28 -13.08
CA THR A 148 -5.05 -13.66 -14.14
C THR A 148 -6.48 -13.45 -13.69
N ALA A 149 -7.05 -12.32 -14.07
CA ALA A 149 -8.47 -12.00 -13.92
C ALA A 149 -9.00 -11.45 -15.24
N SER A 150 -10.31 -11.28 -15.33
CA SER A 150 -10.96 -10.68 -16.50
C SER A 150 -11.80 -9.48 -16.08
N LEU A 151 -11.72 -8.41 -16.85
CA LEU A 151 -12.58 -7.24 -16.76
C LEU A 151 -13.56 -7.27 -17.92
N GLN A 152 -14.85 -7.40 -17.63
CA GLN A 152 -15.92 -7.24 -18.60
C GLN A 152 -16.30 -5.76 -18.71
N SER A 153 -16.42 -5.27 -19.95
CA SER A 153 -16.77 -3.88 -20.27
C SER A 153 -18.17 -3.50 -19.80
N THR A 154 -18.44 -2.19 -19.79
CA THR A 154 -19.79 -1.61 -19.74
C THR A 154 -20.28 -1.27 -21.15
N THR A 155 -21.52 -0.81 -21.28
CA THR A 155 -22.06 -0.25 -22.53
C THR A 155 -21.78 1.25 -22.69
N GLU A 156 -21.17 1.87 -21.69
CA GLU A 156 -20.83 3.30 -21.66
C GLU A 156 -19.39 3.51 -22.15
N THR A 157 -19.20 4.50 -23.01
CA THR A 157 -17.89 4.99 -23.49
C THR A 157 -17.28 5.89 -22.41
N ILE A 158 -16.57 5.29 -21.47
CA ILE A 158 -15.95 5.96 -20.32
C ILE A 158 -14.55 5.39 -20.04
N THR A 159 -13.76 6.10 -19.27
CA THR A 159 -12.50 5.57 -18.74
C THR A 159 -12.77 4.71 -17.50
N ILE A 160 -12.16 3.53 -17.42
CA ILE A 160 -12.23 2.65 -16.24
C ILE A 160 -10.84 2.36 -15.69
N THR A 161 -10.70 2.38 -14.36
CA THR A 161 -9.43 2.07 -13.70
C THR A 161 -9.58 0.84 -12.84
N VAL A 162 -8.72 -0.15 -13.04
CA VAL A 162 -8.58 -1.32 -12.17
C VAL A 162 -7.37 -1.13 -11.27
N THR A 163 -7.59 -1.19 -9.97
CA THR A 163 -6.52 -1.13 -8.95
C THR A 163 -6.30 -2.50 -8.32
N ALA A 164 -5.05 -2.95 -8.29
CA ALA A 164 -4.58 -4.14 -7.59
C ALA A 164 -3.87 -3.74 -6.28
N SER A 165 -4.26 -4.35 -5.17
CA SER A 165 -3.74 -4.03 -3.84
C SER A 165 -3.55 -5.28 -2.98
N ALA A 166 -2.60 -5.24 -2.06
CA ALA A 166 -2.41 -6.26 -1.04
C ALA A 166 -1.72 -5.67 0.20
N GLU A 167 -1.93 -6.28 1.35
CA GLU A 167 -1.29 -5.85 2.60
C GLU A 167 0.24 -5.96 2.48
N GLY A 168 0.95 -4.91 2.88
CA GLY A 168 2.41 -4.85 2.82
C GLY A 168 3.00 -4.79 1.40
N MET A 169 2.20 -4.43 0.39
CA MET A 169 2.64 -4.30 -1.01
C MET A 169 2.34 -2.91 -1.58
N HIS A 170 3.19 -2.44 -2.48
CA HIS A 170 2.84 -1.30 -3.33
C HIS A 170 1.74 -1.71 -4.31
N ALA A 171 0.61 -1.01 -4.24
CA ALA A 171 -0.50 -1.17 -5.18
C ALA A 171 -0.13 -0.65 -6.57
N ASP A 172 -0.84 -1.14 -7.58
CA ASP A 172 -0.71 -0.67 -8.96
C ASP A 172 -2.10 -0.52 -9.58
N SER A 173 -2.19 0.30 -10.63
CA SER A 173 -3.43 0.60 -11.31
C SER A 173 -3.26 0.63 -12.82
N LEU A 174 -4.23 0.07 -13.53
CA LEU A 174 -4.31 0.10 -14.99
C LEU A 174 -5.62 0.78 -15.39
N THR A 175 -5.51 1.77 -16.26
CA THR A 175 -6.65 2.53 -16.78
C THR A 175 -6.89 2.14 -18.24
N PHE A 176 -8.16 1.93 -18.58
CA PHE A 176 -8.62 1.57 -19.93
C PHE A 176 -9.52 2.67 -20.45
N GLU A 177 -9.45 2.91 -21.76
CA GLU A 177 -10.49 3.61 -22.49
C GLU A 177 -11.53 2.62 -23.00
N LEU A 178 -12.82 2.90 -22.76
CA LEU A 178 -13.90 2.12 -23.35
C LEU A 178 -14.36 2.76 -24.65
N MET A 179 -14.08 2.11 -25.78
CA MET A 179 -14.37 2.59 -27.13
C MET A 179 -15.71 2.06 -27.67
N PRO A 180 -16.44 2.81 -28.51
CA PRO A 180 -17.73 2.37 -29.08
C PRO A 180 -17.72 1.00 -29.79
#